data_AF-A0A0U0T8P9-F1
#
_entry.id   AF-A0A0U0T8P9-F1
#
_cell.length_a   1.000
_cell.length_b   1.000
_cell.length_c   1.000
_cell.angle_alpha   90.00
_cell.angle_beta   90.00
_cell.angle_gamma   90.00
#
_symmetry.space_group_name_H-M   'P 1'
#
loop_
_entity.id
_entity.type
_entity.pdbx_description
1 polymer ?
#
loop_
_entity_poly.entity_id
_entity_poly.type
_entity_poly.pdbx_seq_one_letter_code
_entity_poly.pdbx_strand_id
1 'polypeptide(L)'
;MAALDLGIKTNTPRNFARRGIRCHVLPASTTFEQIAELNPHGVFLSNGPGDPATADHVVALTREVLGAGIPLFGICFGNQILGRALGLSTYKMVFGHRGINIPVVDHATGRVAVTAQNHGFALQGEAGQSFATPFGPAVVSPATPGGRRRQAR
;
A
#
# COMPACT_ATOMS: atom_id res chain seq x y z
N MET A 1 -7.33 -15.27 -2.71
CA MET A 1 -6.60 -14.11 -2.13
C MET A 1 -7.20 -13.81 -0.77
N ALA A 2 -6.35 -13.53 0.21
CA ALA A 2 -6.76 -13.00 1.52
C ALA A 2 -6.68 -11.47 1.47
N ALA A 3 -7.74 -10.77 1.85
CA ALA A 3 -7.79 -9.31 1.88
C ALA A 3 -8.01 -8.84 3.30
N LEU A 4 -7.03 -8.14 3.87
CA LEU A 4 -7.14 -7.59 5.20
C LEU A 4 -7.96 -6.29 5.16
N ASP A 5 -9.06 -6.26 5.89
CA ASP A 5 -9.95 -5.11 6.02
C ASP A 5 -9.39 -4.12 7.04
N LEU A 6 -8.78 -3.04 6.53
CA LEU A 6 -8.26 -1.90 7.28
C LEU A 6 -9.21 -0.69 7.15
N GLY A 7 -10.44 -0.90 6.64
CA GLY A 7 -11.35 0.14 6.16
C GLY A 7 -11.64 0.01 4.66
N ILE A 8 -11.75 -1.22 4.15
CA ILE A 8 -11.80 -1.55 2.72
C ILE A 8 -13.00 -0.89 2.03
N LYS A 9 -12.76 -0.27 0.87
CA LYS A 9 -13.85 0.20 0.01
C LYS A 9 -14.53 -0.99 -0.67
N THR A 10 -15.87 -1.01 -0.66
CA THR A 10 -16.69 -2.05 -1.30
C THR A 10 -16.38 -2.26 -2.79
N ASN A 11 -15.90 -1.23 -3.48
CA ASN A 11 -15.51 -1.34 -4.89
C ASN A 11 -14.28 -2.25 -5.11
N THR A 12 -13.44 -2.44 -4.09
CA THR A 12 -12.21 -3.25 -4.21
C THR A 12 -12.54 -4.74 -4.38
N PRO A 13 -13.29 -5.40 -3.46
CA PRO A 13 -13.76 -6.77 -3.69
C PRO A 13 -14.59 -6.94 -4.97
N ARG A 14 -15.42 -5.95 -5.32
CA ARG A 14 -16.18 -5.97 -6.59
C ARG A 14 -15.25 -6.02 -7.82
N ASN A 15 -14.17 -5.25 -7.81
CA ASN A 15 -13.16 -5.26 -8.88
C ASN A 15 -12.38 -6.57 -8.95
N PHE A 16 -12.11 -7.20 -7.80
CA PHE A 16 -11.49 -8.53 -7.76
C PHE A 16 -12.43 -9.59 -8.34
N ALA A 17 -13.69 -9.63 -7.92
CA ALA A 17 -14.69 -10.57 -8.44
C ALA A 17 -14.87 -10.44 -9.96
N ARG A 18 -14.91 -9.21 -10.50
CA ARG A 18 -14.96 -8.94 -11.95
C ARG A 18 -13.75 -9.47 -12.73
N ARG A 19 -12.63 -9.75 -12.06
CA ARG A 19 -11.40 -10.32 -12.64
C ARG A 19 -11.27 -11.81 -12.35
N GLY A 20 -12.32 -12.46 -11.84
CA GLY A 20 -12.30 -13.87 -11.46
C GLY A 20 -11.53 -14.18 -10.17
N ILE A 21 -11.18 -13.15 -9.39
CA ILE A 21 -10.41 -13.33 -8.15
C ILE A 21 -11.38 -13.58 -6.99
N ARG A 22 -11.32 -14.79 -6.43
CA ARG A 22 -11.97 -15.09 -5.14
C ARG A 22 -11.19 -14.42 -4.00
N CYS A 23 -11.88 -13.56 -3.27
CA CYS A 23 -11.32 -12.74 -2.20
C CYS A 23 -11.99 -13.08 -0.87
N HIS A 24 -11.21 -13.53 0.10
CA HIS A 24 -11.63 -13.69 1.49
C HIS A 24 -11.34 -12.37 2.21
N VAL A 25 -12.38 -11.63 2.61
CA VAL A 25 -12.21 -10.38 3.38
C VAL A 25 -12.09 -10.75 4.85
N LEU A 26 -11.00 -10.35 5.48
CA LEU A 26 -10.60 -10.74 6.83
C LEU A 26 -10.51 -9.51 7.73
N PRO A 27 -10.90 -9.60 9.02
CA PRO A 27 -10.76 -8.50 9.97
C PRO A 27 -9.32 -7.99 10.11
N ALA A 28 -9.14 -6.71 10.47
CA ALA A 28 -7.81 -6.13 10.72
C ALA A 28 -6.95 -6.88 11.76
N SER A 29 -7.59 -7.61 12.68
CA SER A 29 -6.96 -8.37 13.75
C SER A 29 -6.58 -9.80 13.36
N THR A 30 -6.74 -10.18 12.09
CA THR A 30 -6.41 -11.53 11.63
C THR A 30 -4.91 -11.80 11.75
N THR A 31 -4.56 -12.96 12.29
CA THR A 31 -3.16 -13.37 12.49
C THR A 31 -2.55 -14.00 11.23
N PHE A 32 -1.24 -14.17 11.22
CA PHE A 32 -0.56 -14.82 10.11
C PHE A 32 -1.03 -16.27 9.92
N GLU A 33 -1.22 -17.01 11.01
CA GLU A 33 -1.67 -18.41 10.99
C GLU A 33 -3.04 -18.53 10.31
N GLN A 34 -3.97 -17.66 10.67
CA GLN A 34 -5.31 -17.62 10.07
C GLN A 34 -5.25 -17.29 8.57
N ILE A 35 -4.30 -16.45 8.13
CA ILE A 35 -4.08 -16.20 6.71
C ILE A 35 -3.49 -17.43 6.03
N ALA A 36 -2.50 -18.08 6.65
CA ALA A 36 -1.82 -19.25 6.09
C ALA A 36 -2.76 -20.45 5.93
N GLU A 37 -3.70 -20.65 6.85
CA GLU A 37 -4.76 -21.68 6.78
C GLU A 37 -5.62 -21.57 5.51
N LEU A 38 -5.78 -20.36 4.96
CA LEU A 38 -6.53 -20.14 3.72
C LEU A 38 -5.75 -20.53 2.47
N ASN A 39 -4.47 -20.89 2.60
CA ASN A 39 -3.52 -21.15 1.50
C ASN A 39 -3.66 -20.15 0.34
N PRO A 40 -3.52 -18.83 0.61
CA PRO A 40 -3.86 -17.83 -0.38
C PRO A 40 -2.76 -17.69 -1.44
N HIS A 41 -3.15 -17.61 -2.70
CA HIS A 41 -2.25 -17.21 -3.80
C HIS A 41 -1.66 -15.79 -3.65
N GLY A 42 -2.14 -15.02 -2.68
CA GLY A 42 -1.65 -13.68 -2.40
C GLY A 42 -2.47 -12.99 -1.31
N VAL A 43 -1.87 -11.96 -0.72
CA VAL A 43 -2.46 -11.11 0.32
C VAL A 43 -2.64 -9.69 -0.20
N PHE A 44 -3.77 -9.10 0.15
CA PHE A 44 -4.10 -7.72 -0.17
C PHE A 44 -4.26 -6.89 1.10
N LEU A 45 -3.50 -5.80 1.21
CA LEU A 45 -3.66 -4.80 2.26
C LEU A 45 -4.57 -3.67 1.75
N SER A 46 -5.75 -3.55 2.33
CA SER A 46 -6.74 -2.57 1.87
C SER A 46 -6.38 -1.12 2.25
N ASN A 47 -7.17 -0.20 1.70
CA ASN A 47 -7.17 1.17 2.17
C ASN A 47 -7.71 1.26 3.61
N GLY A 48 -7.43 2.36 4.30
CA GLY A 48 -7.87 2.56 5.67
C GLY A 48 -7.71 4.00 6.15
N PRO A 49 -8.34 4.36 7.27
CA PRO A 49 -8.12 5.64 7.94
C PRO A 49 -6.89 5.59 8.86
N GLY A 50 -6.50 6.75 9.38
CA GLY A 50 -5.53 6.84 10.47
C GLY A 50 -4.07 7.06 10.03
N ASP A 51 -3.19 7.03 11.03
CA ASP A 51 -1.75 7.17 10.86
C ASP A 51 -1.11 5.79 10.70
N PRO A 52 -0.43 5.49 9.58
CA PRO A 52 0.26 4.22 9.40
C PRO A 52 1.30 3.94 10.47
N ALA A 53 1.86 4.98 11.11
CA ALA A 53 2.86 4.84 12.16
C ALA A 53 2.33 4.10 13.40
N THR A 54 1.02 4.07 13.64
CA THR A 54 0.41 3.39 14.80
C THR A 54 -0.01 1.94 14.51
N ALA A 55 0.18 1.46 13.28
CA ALA A 55 -0.29 0.15 12.82
C ALA A 55 0.80 -0.93 12.87
N ASP A 56 1.54 -0.99 13.98
CA ASP A 56 2.69 -1.89 14.13
C ASP A 56 2.33 -3.37 14.02
N HIS A 57 1.15 -3.76 14.52
CA HIS A 57 0.65 -5.12 14.34
C HIS A 57 0.50 -5.49 12.85
N VAL A 58 -0.04 -4.60 12.02
CA VAL A 58 -0.24 -4.85 10.60
C VAL A 58 1.11 -4.89 9.86
N VAL A 59 2.07 -4.07 10.30
CA VAL A 59 3.44 -4.13 9.77
C VAL A 59 4.12 -5.45 10.11
N ALA A 60 3.97 -5.95 11.35
CA ALA A 60 4.49 -7.25 11.75
C ALA A 60 3.89 -8.39 10.90
N LEU A 61 2.56 -8.42 10.78
CA LEU A 61 1.85 -9.37 9.91
C LEU A 61 2.35 -9.31 8.46
N THR A 62 2.54 -8.09 7.93
CA THR A 62 3.05 -7.90 6.56
C THR A 62 4.44 -8.51 6.39
N ARG A 63 5.31 -8.39 7.39
CA ARG A 63 6.65 -9.00 7.37
C ARG A 63 6.59 -10.53 7.41
N GLU A 64 5.68 -11.10 8.19
CA GLU A 64 5.46 -12.55 8.22
C GLU A 64 4.98 -13.08 6.86
N VAL A 65 4.02 -12.40 6.24
CA VAL A 65 3.53 -12.74 4.89
C VAL A 65 4.65 -12.67 3.83
N LEU A 66 5.46 -11.61 3.87
CA LEU A 66 6.62 -11.47 2.97
C LEU A 66 7.68 -12.55 3.23
N GLY A 67 7.95 -12.86 4.51
CA GLY A 67 8.90 -13.91 4.92
C GLY A 67 8.46 -15.31 4.49
N ALA A 68 7.14 -15.56 4.41
CA ALA A 68 6.57 -16.78 3.86
C ALA A 68 6.58 -16.85 2.32
N GLY A 69 7.06 -15.81 1.63
CA GLY A 69 7.10 -15.76 0.17
C GLY A 69 5.73 -15.61 -0.49
N ILE A 70 4.70 -15.22 0.26
CA ILE A 70 3.35 -15.04 -0.27
C ILE A 70 3.28 -13.69 -1.00
N PRO A 71 2.86 -13.64 -2.28
CA PRO A 71 2.73 -12.37 -3.00
C PRO A 71 1.79 -11.40 -2.29
N LEU A 72 2.22 -10.16 -2.10
CA LEU A 72 1.44 -9.15 -1.39
C LEU A 72 1.44 -7.82 -2.15
N PHE A 73 0.28 -7.16 -2.18
CA PHE A 73 0.17 -5.77 -2.62
C PHE A 73 -0.78 -4.99 -1.71
N GLY A 74 -0.60 -3.66 -1.66
CA GLY A 74 -1.40 -2.78 -0.83
C GLY A 74 -1.88 -1.53 -1.55
N ILE A 75 -3.06 -1.01 -1.17
CA ILE A 75 -3.61 0.23 -1.73
C ILE A 75 -3.75 1.28 -0.63
N CYS A 76 -3.32 2.52 -0.91
CA CYS A 76 -3.42 3.66 0.02
C CYS A 76 -2.74 3.35 1.37
N PHE A 77 -3.51 3.15 2.43
CA PHE A 77 -3.00 2.73 3.74
C PHE A 77 -2.20 1.43 3.65
N GLY A 78 -2.69 0.42 2.92
CA GLY A 78 -1.94 -0.82 2.69
C GLY A 78 -0.60 -0.61 1.99
N ASN A 79 -0.48 0.36 1.09
CA ASN A 79 0.82 0.70 0.48
C ASN A 79 1.79 1.31 1.52
N GLN A 80 1.27 2.14 2.43
CA GLN A 80 2.07 2.73 3.51
C GLN A 80 2.54 1.65 4.49
N ILE A 81 1.69 0.69 4.83
CA ILE A 81 2.07 -0.48 5.65
C ILE A 81 3.15 -1.32 4.95
N LEU A 82 3.00 -1.60 3.65
CA LEU A 82 4.02 -2.31 2.89
C LEU A 82 5.36 -1.56 2.92
N GLY A 83 5.37 -0.25 2.67
CA GLY A 83 6.59 0.54 2.76
C GLY A 83 7.24 0.48 4.15
N ARG A 84 6.44 0.56 5.22
CA ARG A 84 6.93 0.39 6.61
C ARG A 84 7.51 -1.01 6.85
N ALA A 85 6.86 -2.05 6.35
CA ALA A 85 7.35 -3.42 6.46
C ALA A 85 8.72 -3.60 5.78
N LEU A 86 8.92 -2.92 4.65
CA LEU A 86 10.18 -2.86 3.90
C LEU A 86 11.24 -1.93 4.50
N GLY A 87 10.92 -1.15 5.54
CA GLY A 87 11.88 -0.30 6.26
C GLY A 87 11.79 1.20 5.96
N LEU A 88 10.78 1.66 5.22
CA LEU A 88 10.55 3.08 4.98
C LEU A 88 9.75 3.72 6.12
N SER A 89 10.02 5.00 6.38
CA SER A 89 9.22 5.83 7.29
C SER A 89 8.01 6.43 6.58
N THR A 90 6.99 6.82 7.36
CA THR A 90 5.85 7.60 6.90
C THR A 90 5.85 8.98 7.50
N TYR A 91 5.32 9.97 6.78
CA TYR A 91 5.15 11.34 7.29
C TYR A 91 3.76 11.88 6.98
N LYS A 92 3.29 12.80 7.83
CA LYS A 92 2.03 13.52 7.63
C LYS A 92 2.24 14.65 6.63
N MET A 93 1.42 14.67 5.59
CA MET A 93 1.41 15.74 4.59
C MET A 93 0.70 16.97 5.14
N VAL A 94 1.12 18.17 4.72
CA VAL A 94 0.50 19.44 5.15
C VAL A 94 -0.99 19.49 4.79
N PHE A 95 -1.33 19.19 3.54
CA PHE A 95 -2.72 19.22 3.04
C PHE A 95 -3.23 17.84 2.60
N GLY A 96 -2.35 16.86 2.39
CA GLY A 96 -2.70 15.55 1.83
C GLY A 96 -3.17 15.62 0.38
N HIS A 97 -3.53 14.47 -0.20
CA HIS A 97 -4.19 14.39 -1.50
C HIS A 97 -5.63 13.93 -1.33
N ARG A 98 -6.58 14.76 -1.75
CA ARG A 98 -8.04 14.52 -1.68
C ARG A 98 -8.69 15.02 -2.97
N GLY A 99 -8.85 14.13 -3.93
CA GLY A 99 -9.41 14.50 -5.23
C GLY A 99 -9.44 13.34 -6.21
N ILE A 100 -10.19 13.52 -7.29
CA ILE A 100 -10.36 12.53 -8.37
C ILE A 100 -9.48 12.83 -9.60
N ASN A 101 -8.66 13.88 -9.52
CA ASN A 101 -7.89 14.44 -10.63
C ASN A 101 -6.38 14.51 -10.34
N ILE A 102 -5.85 13.65 -9.45
CA ILE A 102 -4.45 13.71 -9.04
C ILE A 102 -3.58 12.95 -10.05
N PRO A 103 -2.67 13.62 -10.79
CA PRO A 103 -1.82 12.94 -11.77
C PRO A 103 -0.73 12.13 -11.06
N VAL A 104 -0.52 10.90 -11.50
CA VAL A 104 0.59 10.03 -11.08
C VAL A 104 1.38 9.62 -12.31
N VAL A 105 2.70 9.74 -12.22
CA VAL A 105 3.64 9.28 -13.26
C VAL A 105 4.10 7.88 -12.90
N ASP A 106 3.95 6.96 -13.83
CA ASP A 106 4.68 5.70 -13.82
C ASP A 106 6.08 5.96 -14.36
N HIS A 107 7.09 5.92 -13.49
CA HIS A 107 8.47 6.23 -13.87
C HIS A 107 9.11 5.16 -14.77
N ALA A 108 8.57 3.94 -14.80
CA ALA A 108 9.07 2.89 -15.69
C ALA A 108 8.63 3.11 -17.14
N THR A 109 7.43 3.66 -17.35
CA THR A 109 6.83 3.81 -18.69
C THR A 109 6.69 5.27 -19.15
N GLY A 110 6.86 6.24 -18.25
CA GLY A 110 6.60 7.65 -18.49
C GLY A 110 5.11 8.01 -18.60
N ARG A 111 4.21 7.03 -18.44
CA ARG A 111 2.76 7.24 -18.59
C ARG A 111 2.21 8.02 -17.41
N VAL A 112 1.29 8.94 -17.71
CA VAL A 112 0.54 9.68 -16.70
C VAL A 112 -0.86 9.09 -16.58
N ALA A 113 -1.25 8.76 -15.35
CA ALA A 113 -2.62 8.39 -15.01
C ALA A 113 -3.26 9.47 -14.14
N VAL A 114 -4.52 9.81 -14.42
CA VAL A 114 -5.35 10.61 -13.53
C VAL A 114 -5.94 9.67 -12.48
N THR A 115 -5.67 9.94 -11.20
CA THR A 115 -6.00 9.03 -10.10
C THR A 115 -6.91 9.68 -9.06
N ALA A 116 -7.73 8.84 -8.41
CA ALA A 116 -8.47 9.22 -7.22
C ALA A 116 -7.62 8.94 -5.98
N GLN A 117 -7.30 9.99 -5.23
CA GLN A 117 -6.51 9.90 -4.00
C GLN A 117 -7.27 10.48 -2.81
N ASN A 118 -7.12 9.83 -1.65
CA ASN A 118 -7.67 10.28 -0.39
C ASN A 118 -6.76 9.81 0.75
N HIS A 119 -5.63 10.49 0.94
CA HIS A 119 -4.67 10.19 2.00
C HIS A 119 -4.00 11.45 2.56
N GLY A 120 -3.73 11.45 3.87
CA GLY A 120 -3.01 12.51 4.57
C GLY A 120 -1.56 12.16 4.90
N PHE A 121 -1.12 10.94 4.62
CA PHE A 121 0.22 10.43 4.91
C PHE A 121 0.89 9.94 3.63
N ALA A 122 2.23 9.93 3.62
CA ALA A 122 3.02 9.42 2.50
C ALA A 122 4.24 8.67 3.02
N LEU A 123 4.76 7.77 2.18
CA LEU A 123 6.06 7.13 2.42
C LEU A 123 7.18 8.11 2.13
N GLN A 124 8.22 8.09 2.97
CA GLN A 124 9.46 8.80 2.71
C GLN A 124 10.30 8.00 1.72
N GLY A 125 10.66 8.63 0.61
CA GLY A 125 11.52 8.05 -0.41
C GLY A 125 11.57 8.94 -1.65
N GLU A 126 12.52 8.66 -2.54
CA GLU A 126 12.58 9.29 -3.86
C GLU A 126 12.13 8.31 -4.94
N ALA A 127 11.43 8.79 -5.97
CA ALA A 127 11.14 7.95 -7.12
C ALA A 127 12.44 7.40 -7.73
N GLY A 128 12.49 6.08 -7.98
CA GLY A 128 13.67 5.39 -8.46
C GLY A 128 14.68 4.99 -7.37
N GLN A 129 14.49 5.45 -6.11
CA GLN A 129 15.32 5.00 -5.00
C GLN A 129 15.20 3.48 -4.84
N SER A 130 16.35 2.81 -4.89
CA SER A 130 16.48 1.38 -4.67
C SER A 130 17.19 1.11 -3.35
N PHE A 131 16.74 0.10 -2.61
CA PHE A 131 17.31 -0.25 -1.31
C PHE A 131 17.16 -1.76 -1.04
N ALA A 132 18.06 -2.30 -0.21
CA ALA A 132 18.01 -3.70 0.20
C ALA A 132 16.98 -3.90 1.32
N THR A 133 16.27 -5.02 1.28
CA THR A 133 15.36 -5.46 2.35
C THR A 133 15.62 -6.92 2.67
N PRO A 134 15.17 -7.43 3.83
CA PRO A 134 15.22 -8.86 4.15
C PRO A 134 14.50 -9.75 3.13
N PHE A 135 13.63 -9.18 2.28
CA PHE A 135 12.80 -9.88 1.30
C PHE A 135 13.29 -9.70 -0.14
N GLY A 136 14.48 -9.10 -0.33
CA GLY A 136 15.04 -8.77 -1.65
C GLY A 136 15.12 -7.26 -1.91
N PRO A 137 15.58 -6.84 -3.11
CA PRO A 137 15.67 -5.43 -3.47
C PRO A 137 14.27 -4.80 -3.61
N ALA A 138 14.13 -3.59 -3.09
CA ALA A 138 12.91 -2.78 -3.22
C ALA A 138 13.20 -1.48 -3.98
N VAL A 139 12.20 -1.00 -4.72
CA VAL A 139 12.26 0.25 -5.49
C VAL A 139 11.01 1.08 -5.21
N VAL A 140 11.16 2.40 -5.06
CA VAL A 140 10.04 3.35 -4.94
C VAL A 140 9.59 3.78 -6.34
N SER A 141 8.37 3.45 -6.78
CA SER A 141 8.04 3.43 -8.22
C SER A 141 6.97 4.40 -8.78
N PRO A 142 6.10 5.07 -7.99
CA PRO A 142 5.37 6.23 -8.54
C PRO A 142 5.37 7.45 -7.62
N ALA A 143 5.64 8.63 -8.19
CA ALA A 143 5.47 9.91 -7.51
C ALA A 143 4.45 10.80 -8.23
N THR A 144 3.65 11.51 -7.45
CA THR A 144 2.88 12.66 -7.96
C THR A 144 3.84 13.77 -8.39
N PRO A 145 3.72 14.32 -9.61
CA PRO A 145 4.53 15.47 -10.05
C PRO A 145 4.41 16.63 -9.07
N GLY A 146 5.56 17.18 -8.62
CA GLY A 146 5.59 18.41 -7.82
C GLY A 146 5.69 18.24 -6.30
N GLY A 147 5.82 17.01 -5.77
CA GLY A 147 6.00 16.75 -4.33
C GLY A 147 7.24 17.37 -3.64
N ARG A 148 8.10 18.09 -4.40
CA ARG A 148 9.30 18.78 -3.89
C ARG A 148 9.49 20.23 -4.37
N ARG A 149 8.49 20.89 -4.97
CA ARG A 149 8.70 22.23 -5.57
C ARG A 149 7.63 23.28 -5.27
N ARG A 150 7.07 23.31 -4.05
CA ARG A 150 6.29 24.48 -3.58
C ARG A 150 6.58 24.82 -2.11
N GLN A 151 7.83 25.13 -1.81
CA GLN A 151 8.21 26.09 -0.77
C GLN A 151 9.13 27.11 -1.43
N ALA A 152 8.52 28.13 -2.02
CA ALA A 152 9.09 29.43 -2.41
C ALA A 152 8.11 30.07 -3.39
N ARG A 153 7.09 30.72 -2.83
CA ARG A 153 6.67 32.10 -3.09
C ARG A 153 5.61 32.46 -2.06
#